data_AF-A0A914P508-F1
#
_entry.id   AF-A0A914P508-F1
#
_cell.length_a   1.000
_cell.length_b   1.000
_cell.length_c   1.000
_cell.angle_alpha   90.00
_cell.angle_beta   90.00
_cell.angle_gamma   90.00
#
_symmetry.space_group_name_H-M   'P 1'
#
loop_
_entity.id
_entity.type
_entity.pdbx_description
1 polymer ?
#
loop_
_entity_poly.entity_id
_entity_poly.type
_entity_poly.pdbx_seq_one_letter_code
_entity_poly.pdbx_strand_id
1 'polypeptide(L)'
;MDLQKYSREMINTEASQFPDSSTAASYAFLILAQFFNIMQKKHISYLIDLCQEQFRLTERLMELTLNVTICERLDEIAKLLLKEYADLKGSEMTELCSKSVNNIDWLKAEEPKIVRNEIKRIIEFVKEISEQTAVFISDSPRKQQRSPDLGGRNLTPRHIASTSTFETGSLSSALEKMWTEKVEYNTVIDFKQEIILLAIVKIGLKSMVEFSRLLLFSCNGLQQMQVDCLYLKQKLWQYVHDEHILNSLIDEVVASVVIQCTEPRLLEPSVANLICEKSDI
;
A
#
# COMPACT_ATOMS: atom_id res chain seq x y z
N MET A 1 1.93 -27.96 -16.57
CA MET A 1 0.72 -27.30 -17.11
C MET A 1 0.31 -26.29 -16.05
N ASP A 2 0.73 -25.04 -16.23
CA ASP A 2 0.71 -24.01 -15.19
C ASP A 2 -0.71 -23.56 -14.85
N LEU A 3 -1.25 -24.06 -13.74
CA LEU A 3 -2.54 -23.66 -13.20
C LEU A 3 -2.63 -22.14 -12.97
N GLN A 4 -1.51 -21.48 -12.67
CA GLN A 4 -1.44 -20.02 -12.54
C GLN A 4 -1.62 -19.29 -13.87
N LYS A 5 -1.11 -19.84 -14.97
CA LYS A 5 -1.27 -19.25 -16.30
C LYS A 5 -2.71 -19.42 -16.80
N TYR A 6 -3.29 -20.59 -16.59
CA TYR A 6 -4.67 -20.90 -16.97
C TYR A 6 -5.70 -20.11 -16.14
N SER A 7 -5.43 -19.92 -14.84
CA SER A 7 -6.28 -19.08 -13.97
C SER A 7 -6.25 -17.62 -14.40
N ARG A 8 -5.07 -17.07 -14.72
CA ARG A 8 -4.94 -15.69 -15.22
C ARG A 8 -5.60 -15.49 -16.59
N GLU A 9 -5.49 -16.45 -17.50
CA GLU A 9 -6.15 -16.37 -18.81
C GLU A 9 -7.68 -16.47 -18.69
N MET A 10 -8.22 -17.33 -17.82
CA MET A 10 -9.67 -17.42 -17.59
C MET A 10 -10.25 -16.14 -16.97
N ILE A 11 -9.56 -15.58 -15.96
CA ILE A 11 -9.99 -14.32 -15.31
C ILE A 11 -9.96 -13.15 -16.31
N ASN A 12 -8.92 -13.04 -17.14
CA ASN A 12 -8.81 -11.96 -18.12
C ASN A 12 -9.82 -12.08 -19.27
N THR A 13 -10.21 -13.29 -19.64
CA THR A 13 -11.17 -13.55 -20.72
C THR A 13 -12.61 -13.25 -20.27
N GLU A 14 -12.97 -13.56 -19.03
CA GLU A 14 -14.30 -13.23 -18.47
C GLU A 14 -14.41 -11.76 -18.02
N ALA A 15 -13.32 -11.14 -17.55
CA ALA A 15 -13.30 -9.74 -17.12
C ALA A 15 -13.57 -8.74 -18.27
N SER A 16 -13.28 -9.12 -19.51
CA SER A 16 -13.54 -8.27 -20.69
C SER A 16 -15.01 -8.22 -21.11
N GLN A 17 -15.87 -9.10 -20.58
CA GLN A 17 -17.30 -9.15 -20.94
C GLN A 17 -18.22 -8.41 -19.97
N PHE A 18 -17.73 -8.02 -18.79
CA PHE A 18 -18.53 -7.30 -17.79
C PHE A 18 -17.66 -6.27 -17.05
N PRO A 19 -17.86 -4.96 -17.26
CA PRO A 19 -17.06 -3.94 -16.58
C PRO A 19 -17.20 -3.96 -15.04
N ASP A 20 -18.26 -4.57 -14.50
CA ASP A 20 -18.48 -4.77 -13.05
C ASP A 20 -17.89 -6.07 -12.49
N SER A 21 -17.37 -6.97 -13.33
CA SER A 21 -16.89 -8.30 -12.91
C SER A 21 -15.53 -8.26 -12.19
N SER A 22 -14.66 -7.30 -12.50
CA SER A 22 -13.32 -7.20 -11.91
C SER A 22 -13.37 -6.93 -10.41
N THR A 23 -14.25 -6.01 -10.00
CA THR A 23 -14.47 -5.69 -8.58
C THR A 23 -15.08 -6.88 -7.84
N ALA A 24 -16.11 -7.51 -8.40
CA ALA A 24 -16.72 -8.70 -7.81
C ALA A 24 -15.72 -9.87 -7.69
N ALA A 25 -14.88 -10.07 -8.72
CA ALA A 25 -13.82 -11.07 -8.72
C ALA A 25 -12.77 -10.79 -7.63
N SER A 26 -12.38 -9.52 -7.43
CA SER A 26 -11.45 -9.14 -6.36
C SER A 26 -11.99 -9.53 -4.97
N TYR A 27 -13.28 -9.28 -4.70
CA TYR A 27 -13.88 -9.68 -3.42
C TYR A 27 -14.05 -11.19 -3.27
N ALA A 28 -14.25 -11.92 -4.36
CA ALA A 28 -14.26 -13.39 -4.31
C ALA A 28 -12.92 -13.93 -3.78
N PHE A 29 -11.79 -13.36 -4.20
CA PHE A 29 -10.48 -13.72 -3.65
C PHE A 29 -10.37 -13.45 -2.15
N LEU A 30 -10.82 -12.28 -1.68
CA LEU A 30 -10.81 -11.94 -0.26
C LEU A 30 -11.69 -12.87 0.58
N ILE A 31 -12.90 -13.17 0.10
CA ILE A 31 -13.84 -14.06 0.78
C ILE A 31 -13.28 -15.48 0.85
N LEU A 32 -12.74 -16.01 -0.25
CA LEU A 32 -12.14 -17.34 -0.29
C LEU A 32 -10.89 -17.41 0.59
N ALA A 33 -10.05 -16.38 0.58
CA ALA A 33 -8.88 -16.28 1.46
C ALA A 33 -9.31 -16.38 2.93
N GLN A 34 -10.34 -15.62 3.32
CA GLN A 34 -10.84 -15.63 4.68
C GLN A 34 -11.53 -16.96 5.04
N PHE A 35 -12.25 -17.58 4.10
CA PHE A 35 -12.81 -18.91 4.28
C PHE A 35 -11.73 -19.94 4.59
N PHE A 36 -10.65 -20.00 3.80
CA PHE A 36 -9.56 -20.95 4.04
C PHE A 36 -8.80 -20.68 5.33
N ASN A 37 -8.57 -19.40 5.67
CA ASN A 37 -7.98 -19.00 6.94
C ASN A 37 -8.83 -19.46 8.15
N ILE A 38 -10.16 -19.32 8.08
CA ILE A 38 -11.07 -19.79 9.12
C ILE A 38 -11.13 -21.32 9.17
N MET A 39 -11.22 -21.98 8.01
CA MET A 39 -11.26 -23.45 7.90
C MET A 39 -10.02 -24.07 8.53
N GLN A 40 -8.83 -23.56 8.21
CA GLN A 40 -7.58 -24.02 8.78
C GLN A 40 -7.53 -23.81 10.30
N LYS A 41 -7.91 -22.62 10.79
CA LYS A 41 -7.77 -22.28 12.22
C LYS A 41 -8.81 -22.93 13.12
N LYS A 42 -10.02 -23.19 12.62
CA LYS A 42 -11.17 -23.54 13.47
C LYS A 42 -11.86 -24.86 13.14
N HIS A 43 -11.77 -25.36 11.91
CA HIS A 43 -12.65 -26.46 11.47
C HIS A 43 -11.92 -27.70 10.95
N ILE A 44 -10.74 -27.55 10.34
CA ILE A 44 -10.09 -28.65 9.63
C ILE A 44 -9.71 -29.82 10.55
N SER A 45 -9.20 -29.52 11.75
CA SER A 45 -8.82 -30.57 12.71
C SER A 45 -10.04 -31.38 13.16
N TYR A 46 -11.14 -30.70 13.49
CA TYR A 46 -12.40 -31.34 13.85
C TYR A 46 -12.97 -32.21 12.70
N LEU A 47 -12.93 -31.72 11.46
CA LEU A 47 -13.39 -32.51 10.31
C LEU A 47 -12.53 -33.74 10.07
N ILE A 48 -11.21 -33.65 10.30
CA ILE A 48 -10.30 -34.79 10.20
C ILE A 48 -10.59 -35.81 11.29
N ASP A 49 -10.78 -35.37 12.54
CA ASP A 49 -11.10 -36.25 13.67
C ASP A 49 -12.43 -37.00 13.41
N LEU A 50 -13.47 -36.29 12.96
CA LEU A 50 -14.74 -36.91 12.56
C LEU A 50 -14.57 -37.95 11.44
N CYS A 51 -13.73 -37.65 10.43
CA CYS A 51 -13.46 -38.60 9.36
C CYS A 51 -12.76 -39.85 9.90
N GLN A 52 -11.79 -39.69 10.79
CA GLN A 52 -11.06 -40.80 11.40
C GLN A 52 -11.99 -41.71 12.21
N GLU A 53 -12.88 -41.12 13.00
CA GLU A 53 -13.89 -41.85 13.78
C GLU A 53 -14.87 -42.61 12.87
N GLN A 54 -15.43 -41.92 11.86
CA GLN A 54 -16.45 -42.48 10.99
C GLN A 54 -15.95 -43.65 10.15
N PHE A 55 -14.71 -43.56 9.67
CA PHE A 55 -14.11 -44.59 8.83
C PHE A 55 -13.22 -45.58 9.60
N ARG A 56 -13.10 -45.43 10.93
CA ARG A 56 -12.25 -46.25 11.81
C ARG A 56 -10.81 -46.35 11.28
N LEU A 57 -10.30 -45.25 10.75
CA LEU A 57 -8.96 -45.19 10.15
C LEU A 57 -7.94 -45.47 11.25
N THR A 58 -7.34 -46.65 11.22
CA THR A 58 -6.25 -47.02 12.12
C THR A 58 -4.93 -46.71 11.40
N GLU A 59 -3.99 -46.03 12.05
CA GLU A 59 -2.68 -45.59 11.50
C GLU A 59 -1.91 -46.67 10.72
N ARG A 60 -2.26 -47.94 10.90
CA ARG A 60 -1.52 -49.11 10.42
C ARG A 60 -1.76 -49.50 8.96
N LEU A 61 -2.73 -48.90 8.25
CA LEU A 61 -3.15 -49.40 6.93
C LEU A 61 -2.96 -48.43 5.75
N MET A 62 -2.69 -47.13 5.96
CA MET A 62 -2.61 -46.17 4.86
C MET A 62 -1.61 -45.04 5.15
N GLU A 63 -0.77 -44.71 4.17
CA GLU A 63 0.04 -43.48 4.13
C GLU A 63 -0.90 -42.26 3.94
N LEU A 64 -1.64 -41.90 4.98
CA LEU A 64 -2.56 -40.75 4.94
C LEU A 64 -1.80 -39.44 5.07
N THR A 65 -2.29 -38.40 4.38
CA THR A 65 -1.78 -37.03 4.54
C THR A 65 -1.96 -36.57 5.98
N LEU A 66 -0.90 -36.04 6.58
CA LEU A 66 -0.93 -35.51 7.95
C LEU A 66 -1.81 -34.25 8.02
N ASN A 67 -2.52 -34.06 9.14
CA ASN A 67 -3.34 -32.87 9.39
C ASN A 67 -2.50 -31.58 9.26
N VAL A 68 -1.27 -31.60 9.78
CA VAL A 68 -0.32 -30.48 9.66
C VAL A 68 -0.10 -30.07 8.20
N THR A 69 0.12 -31.04 7.31
CA THR A 69 0.32 -30.78 5.87
C THR A 69 -0.93 -30.19 5.22
N ILE A 70 -2.13 -30.61 5.63
CA ILE A 70 -3.38 -30.02 5.13
C ILE A 70 -3.51 -28.57 5.62
N CYS A 71 -3.22 -28.32 6.90
CA CYS A 71 -3.25 -26.98 7.48
C CYS A 71 -2.28 -26.02 6.77
N GLU A 72 -1.04 -26.45 6.53
CA GLU A 72 -0.02 -25.67 5.82
C GLU A 72 -0.48 -25.32 4.40
N ARG A 73 -1.02 -26.29 3.66
CA ARG A 73 -1.54 -26.05 2.30
C ARG A 73 -2.71 -25.08 2.28
N LEU A 74 -3.60 -25.14 3.27
CA LEU A 74 -4.72 -24.20 3.38
C LEU A 74 -4.23 -22.78 3.70
N ASP A 75 -3.23 -22.63 4.57
CA ASP A 75 -2.59 -21.33 4.87
C ASP A 75 -1.96 -20.71 3.63
N GLU A 76 -1.19 -21.52 2.88
CA GLU A 76 -0.55 -21.08 1.64
C GLU A 76 -1.59 -20.61 0.61
N ILE A 77 -2.66 -21.40 0.40
CA ILE A 77 -3.75 -21.01 -0.51
C ILE A 77 -4.42 -19.73 -0.03
N ALA A 78 -4.70 -19.60 1.28
CA ALA A 78 -5.33 -18.42 1.84
C ALA A 78 -4.48 -17.16 1.60
N LYS A 79 -3.16 -17.24 1.81
CA LYS A 79 -2.21 -16.14 1.56
C LYS A 79 -2.06 -15.82 0.07
N LEU A 80 -2.06 -16.83 -0.80
CA LEU A 80 -2.00 -16.62 -2.25
C LEU A 80 -3.25 -15.88 -2.76
N LEU A 81 -4.43 -16.28 -2.32
CA LEU A 81 -5.68 -15.59 -2.67
C LEU A 81 -5.70 -14.15 -2.15
N LEU A 82 -5.23 -13.94 -0.93
CA LEU A 82 -5.12 -12.60 -0.36
C LEU A 82 -4.14 -11.72 -1.14
N LYS A 83 -3.04 -12.30 -1.63
CA LYS A 83 -2.09 -11.60 -2.50
C LYS A 83 -2.74 -11.21 -3.83
N GLU A 84 -3.44 -12.12 -4.49
CA GLU A 84 -4.13 -11.81 -5.76
C GLU A 84 -5.18 -10.70 -5.58
N TYR A 85 -5.89 -10.67 -4.44
CA TYR A 85 -6.75 -9.52 -4.08
C TYR A 85 -5.96 -8.21 -4.00
N ALA A 86 -4.84 -8.20 -3.27
CA ALA A 86 -4.00 -7.01 -3.12
C ALA A 86 -3.38 -6.56 -4.44
N ASP A 87 -2.99 -7.49 -5.32
CA ASP A 87 -2.44 -7.20 -6.64
C ASP A 87 -3.50 -6.57 -7.57
N LEU A 88 -4.75 -7.07 -7.55
CA LEU A 88 -5.87 -6.48 -8.29
C LEU A 88 -6.18 -5.06 -7.82
N LYS A 89 -6.30 -4.85 -6.50
CA LYS A 89 -6.51 -3.50 -5.95
C LYS A 89 -5.29 -2.58 -6.13
N GLY A 90 -4.09 -3.13 -6.13
CA GLY A 90 -2.85 -2.42 -6.48
C GLY A 90 -2.82 -1.97 -7.94
N SER A 91 -3.43 -2.73 -8.85
CA SER A 91 -3.60 -2.34 -10.26
C SER A 91 -4.53 -1.14 -10.40
N GLU A 92 -5.70 -1.16 -9.73
CA GLU A 92 -6.62 -0.02 -9.68
C GLU A 92 -5.94 1.24 -9.09
N MET A 93 -5.17 1.06 -8.00
CA MET A 93 -4.36 2.12 -7.39
C MET A 93 -3.33 2.68 -8.38
N THR A 94 -2.65 1.81 -9.13
CA THR A 94 -1.67 2.21 -10.16
C THR A 94 -2.31 3.06 -11.24
N GLU A 95 -3.54 2.75 -11.66
CA GLU A 95 -4.28 3.56 -12.62
C GLU A 95 -4.59 4.97 -12.08
N LEU A 96 -5.00 5.08 -10.80
CA LEU A 96 -5.20 6.39 -10.14
C LEU A 96 -3.90 7.19 -10.07
N CYS A 97 -2.78 6.55 -9.68
CA CYS A 97 -1.46 7.20 -9.67
C CYS A 97 -1.05 7.65 -11.09
N SER A 98 -1.30 6.82 -12.11
CA SER A 98 -1.02 7.16 -13.51
C SER A 98 -1.81 8.40 -13.94
N LYS A 99 -3.12 8.46 -13.64
CA LYS A 99 -3.96 9.63 -13.93
C LYS A 99 -3.49 10.89 -13.19
N SER A 100 -3.02 10.74 -11.96
CA SER A 100 -2.47 11.86 -11.17
C SER A 100 -1.19 12.42 -11.80
N VAL A 101 -0.31 11.57 -12.34
CA VAL A 101 1.00 12.02 -12.83
C VAL A 101 0.98 12.34 -14.32
N ASN A 102 0.40 11.50 -15.17
CA ASN A 102 0.57 11.57 -16.62
C ASN A 102 -0.37 12.56 -17.33
N ASN A 103 -1.45 13.01 -16.68
CA ASN A 103 -2.44 13.90 -17.31
C ASN A 103 -2.11 15.40 -17.17
N ILE A 104 -0.90 15.74 -16.76
CA ILE A 104 -0.49 17.12 -16.46
C ILE A 104 0.75 17.49 -17.29
N ASP A 105 0.72 18.68 -17.86
CA ASP A 105 1.91 19.32 -18.43
C ASP A 105 2.73 19.98 -17.31
N TRP A 106 3.61 19.20 -16.68
CA TRP A 106 4.41 19.61 -15.53
C TRP A 106 5.40 20.75 -15.82
N LEU A 107 5.75 20.98 -17.08
CA LEU A 107 6.57 22.11 -17.50
C LEU A 107 5.79 23.44 -17.46
N LYS A 108 4.45 23.38 -17.55
CA LYS A 108 3.55 24.53 -17.47
C LYS A 108 2.77 24.61 -16.15
N ALA A 109 3.18 23.84 -15.15
CA ALA A 109 2.53 23.84 -13.85
C ALA A 109 2.53 25.24 -13.20
N GLU A 110 1.39 25.63 -12.65
CA GLU A 110 1.25 26.84 -11.87
C GLU A 110 1.80 26.66 -10.44
N GLU A 111 2.03 27.77 -9.74
CA GLU A 111 2.43 27.76 -8.33
C GLU A 111 1.39 27.00 -7.48
N PRO A 112 1.83 26.10 -6.59
CA PRO A 112 0.92 25.27 -5.81
C PRO A 112 0.09 26.09 -4.82
N LYS A 113 -1.23 25.94 -4.89
CA LYS A 113 -2.18 26.65 -4.01
C LYS A 113 -3.07 25.71 -3.20
N ILE A 114 -3.30 24.51 -3.73
CA ILE A 114 -4.18 23.48 -3.18
C ILE A 114 -3.61 22.10 -3.48
N VAL A 115 -4.05 21.11 -2.71
CA VAL A 115 -3.85 19.69 -3.05
C VAL A 115 -4.78 19.30 -4.18
N ARG A 116 -4.25 18.59 -5.18
CA ARG A 116 -5.02 18.18 -6.37
C ARG A 116 -6.08 17.12 -6.05
N ASN A 117 -7.17 17.13 -6.82
CA ASN A 117 -8.30 16.20 -6.61
C ASN A 117 -7.91 14.74 -6.89
N GLU A 118 -6.97 14.50 -7.81
CA GLU A 118 -6.46 13.17 -8.11
C GLU A 118 -5.79 12.53 -6.89
N ILE A 119 -5.14 13.35 -6.05
CA ILE A 119 -4.49 12.90 -4.81
C ILE A 119 -5.54 12.62 -3.73
N LYS A 120 -6.56 13.48 -3.61
CA LYS A 120 -7.71 13.21 -2.72
C LYS A 120 -8.41 11.90 -3.11
N ARG A 121 -8.55 11.64 -4.41
CA ARG A 121 -9.16 10.40 -4.93
C ARG A 121 -8.36 9.15 -4.56
N ILE A 122 -7.03 9.23 -4.55
CA ILE A 122 -6.16 8.15 -4.07
C ILE A 122 -6.45 7.83 -2.59
N ILE A 123 -6.63 8.84 -1.75
CA ILE A 123 -6.94 8.66 -0.32
C ILE A 123 -8.34 8.08 -0.12
N GLU A 124 -9.32 8.56 -0.88
CA GLU A 124 -10.68 8.00 -0.88
C GLU A 124 -10.68 6.52 -1.25
N PHE A 125 -9.91 6.15 -2.27
CA PHE A 125 -9.78 4.76 -2.70
C PHE A 125 -9.22 3.86 -1.58
N VAL A 126 -8.15 4.30 -0.89
CA VAL A 126 -7.59 3.55 0.25
C VAL A 126 -8.59 3.45 1.40
N LYS A 127 -9.34 4.54 1.67
CA LYS A 127 -10.39 4.56 2.69
C LYS A 127 -11.51 3.57 2.37
N GLU A 128 -11.98 3.55 1.12
CA GLU A 128 -13.03 2.64 0.66
C GLU A 128 -12.61 1.17 0.84
N ILE A 129 -11.40 0.82 0.40
CA ILE A 129 -10.84 -0.52 0.62
C ILE A 129 -10.74 -0.82 2.10
N SER A 130 -10.29 0.13 2.92
CA SER A 130 -10.24 -0.05 4.38
C SER A 130 -11.62 -0.42 4.93
N GLU A 131 -12.66 0.35 4.61
CA GLU A 131 -14.03 0.09 5.06
C GLU A 131 -14.55 -1.28 4.60
N GLN A 132 -14.29 -1.66 3.35
CA GLN A 132 -14.72 -2.94 2.78
C GLN A 132 -13.98 -4.13 3.41
N THR A 133 -12.66 -4.01 3.58
CA THR A 133 -11.82 -5.09 4.14
C THR A 133 -12.07 -5.28 5.64
N ALA A 134 -12.47 -4.23 6.36
CA ALA A 134 -12.79 -4.29 7.79
C ALA A 134 -13.93 -5.27 8.11
N VAL A 135 -14.86 -5.47 7.19
CA VAL A 135 -15.97 -6.42 7.35
C VAL A 135 -15.46 -7.87 7.45
N PHE A 136 -14.41 -8.20 6.69
CA PHE A 136 -13.92 -9.57 6.54
C PHE A 136 -12.78 -9.92 7.51
N ILE A 137 -11.95 -8.94 7.89
CA ILE A 137 -10.71 -9.15 8.67
C ILE A 137 -10.87 -8.60 10.10
N SER A 138 -12.04 -8.83 10.70
CA SER A 138 -12.42 -8.30 12.01
C SER A 138 -11.63 -8.91 13.17
N ASP A 139 -10.39 -8.45 13.34
CA ASP A 139 -9.56 -8.60 14.54
C ASP A 139 -8.52 -7.47 14.72
N SER A 140 -8.53 -6.42 13.88
CA SER A 140 -7.59 -5.30 14.06
C SER A 140 -8.08 -4.33 15.13
N PRO A 141 -7.36 -4.13 16.25
CA PRO A 141 -7.66 -3.01 17.15
C PRO A 141 -7.44 -1.74 16.34
N ARG A 142 -8.54 -1.03 16.03
CA ARG A 142 -8.49 0.30 15.40
C ARG A 142 -7.44 1.11 16.17
N LYS A 143 -6.37 1.57 15.50
CA LYS A 143 -5.46 2.57 16.07
C LYS A 143 -6.37 3.69 16.55
N GLN A 144 -6.54 3.81 17.87
CA GLN A 144 -7.26 4.94 18.46
C GLN A 144 -6.65 6.19 17.87
N GLN A 145 -7.49 7.10 17.38
CA GLN A 145 -7.08 8.40 16.85
C GLN A 145 -6.00 8.97 17.76
N ARG A 146 -4.73 8.89 17.31
CA ARG A 146 -3.67 9.67 17.93
C ARG A 146 -3.99 11.09 17.54
N SER A 147 -4.51 11.86 18.49
CA SER A 147 -4.67 13.30 18.32
C SER A 147 -3.36 13.89 17.80
N PRO A 148 -3.42 14.87 16.88
CA PRO A 148 -2.25 15.68 16.59
C PRO A 148 -1.95 16.51 17.84
N ASP A 149 -0.97 16.08 18.63
CA ASP A 149 -0.53 16.84 19.81
C ASP A 149 0.14 18.14 19.34
N LEU A 150 -0.67 19.21 19.29
CA LEU A 150 -0.23 20.59 19.24
C LEU A 150 0.09 21.06 20.67
N GLY A 151 1.37 20.94 21.07
CA GLY A 151 2.03 21.83 22.02
C GLY A 151 2.14 21.37 23.49
N GLY A 152 3.38 21.29 23.99
CA GLY A 152 3.63 21.20 25.44
C GLY A 152 5.02 20.71 25.84
N ARG A 153 6.00 21.62 25.84
CA ARG A 153 7.40 21.47 26.30
C ARG A 153 7.57 20.57 27.55
N ASN A 154 8.52 19.63 27.48
CA ASN A 154 9.50 19.38 28.54
C ASN A 154 10.82 18.89 27.93
N LEU A 155 11.86 19.69 28.14
CA LEU A 155 13.22 19.51 27.65
C LEU A 155 13.97 18.55 28.58
N THR A 156 14.40 17.40 28.06
CA THR A 156 15.59 16.70 28.54
C THR A 156 16.42 16.22 27.35
N PRO A 157 17.67 16.67 27.20
CA PRO A 157 18.45 16.48 25.99
C PRO A 157 19.20 15.15 26.02
N ARG A 158 18.77 14.17 25.23
CA ARG A 158 19.67 13.13 24.73
C ARG A 158 19.12 12.45 23.47
N HIS A 159 19.89 12.60 22.40
CA HIS A 159 19.77 11.93 21.09
C HIS A 159 18.64 12.41 20.16
N ILE A 160 18.62 13.71 19.86
CA ILE A 160 18.11 14.19 18.57
C ILE A 160 19.31 14.79 17.84
N ALA A 161 19.86 14.01 16.92
CA ALA A 161 20.83 14.48 15.93
C ALA A 161 20.48 13.82 14.59
N SER A 162 19.39 14.26 13.99
CA SER A 162 19.14 14.13 12.55
C SER A 162 17.97 15.02 12.12
N THR A 163 18.04 16.30 12.48
CA THR A 163 17.29 17.36 11.81
C THR A 163 18.35 18.27 11.22
N SER A 164 18.87 17.90 10.04
CA SER A 164 19.70 18.82 9.27
C SER A 164 18.75 19.82 8.62
N THR A 165 18.79 21.04 9.13
CA THR A 165 18.76 22.25 8.30
C THR A 165 19.34 21.92 6.93
N PHE A 166 18.49 21.97 5.89
CA PHE A 166 18.95 21.95 4.51
C PHE A 166 19.66 23.30 4.28
N GLU A 167 20.91 23.37 4.72
CA GLU A 167 21.84 24.32 4.16
C GLU A 167 21.95 23.98 2.67
N THR A 168 21.94 25.00 1.84
CA THR A 168 22.00 24.98 0.38
C THR A 168 23.26 24.32 -0.21
N GLY A 169 24.06 23.65 0.63
CA GLY A 169 25.21 22.83 0.27
C GLY A 169 24.83 21.36 0.13
N SER A 170 24.51 20.98 -1.11
CA SER A 170 24.43 19.61 -1.62
C SER A 170 23.15 18.83 -1.31
N LEU A 171 22.10 19.14 -2.09
CA LEU A 171 21.01 18.22 -2.44
C LEU A 171 21.54 16.80 -2.73
N SER A 172 22.76 16.67 -3.28
CA SER A 172 23.41 15.39 -3.54
C SER A 172 23.60 14.54 -2.28
N SER A 173 23.90 15.11 -1.13
CA SER A 173 24.19 14.34 0.09
C SER A 173 22.91 13.77 0.74
N ALA A 174 21.81 14.51 0.66
CA ALA A 174 20.48 14.02 1.06
C ALA A 174 19.97 12.96 0.09
N LEU A 175 20.18 13.16 -1.22
CA LEU A 175 19.85 12.18 -2.26
C LEU A 175 20.68 10.89 -2.15
N GLU A 176 22.00 10.99 -1.92
CA GLU A 176 22.90 9.85 -1.73
C GLU A 176 22.54 9.00 -0.51
N LYS A 177 22.07 9.63 0.57
CA LYS A 177 21.61 8.95 1.78
C LYS A 177 20.25 8.28 1.61
N MET A 178 19.37 8.83 0.75
CA MET A 178 18.10 8.20 0.37
C MET A 178 18.28 7.02 -0.59
N TRP A 179 19.37 6.98 -1.38
CA TRP A 179 19.66 5.89 -2.33
C TRP A 179 20.48 4.73 -1.77
N THR A 180 21.03 4.84 -0.55
CA THR A 180 21.85 3.77 0.03
C THR A 180 21.06 2.65 0.68
N GLU A 181 19.76 2.82 0.92
CA GLU A 181 18.92 1.77 1.48
C GLU A 181 17.86 1.32 0.47
N LYS A 182 18.28 0.45 -0.46
CA LYS A 182 17.37 -0.29 -1.34
C LYS A 182 16.65 -1.35 -0.50
N VAL A 183 15.71 -0.94 0.35
CA VAL A 183 15.05 -1.88 1.24
C VAL A 183 13.98 -2.65 0.48
N GLU A 184 14.33 -3.86 0.06
CA GLU A 184 13.39 -4.85 -0.45
C GLU A 184 12.54 -5.41 0.69
N TYR A 185 11.52 -4.64 1.12
CA TYR A 185 10.52 -5.18 2.03
C TYR A 185 9.59 -6.13 1.25
N ASN A 186 9.96 -7.40 1.09
CA ASN A 186 8.97 -8.42 0.76
C ASN A 186 8.10 -8.65 2.00
N THR A 187 7.16 -7.73 2.26
CA THR A 187 6.15 -7.89 3.29
C THR A 187 5.32 -9.11 2.93
N VAL A 188 5.52 -10.18 3.70
CA VAL A 188 4.66 -11.36 3.65
C VAL A 188 3.24 -10.88 3.95
N ILE A 189 2.32 -11.11 3.01
CA ILE A 189 0.93 -10.72 3.22
C ILE A 189 0.34 -11.56 4.35
N ASP A 190 -0.41 -10.91 5.22
CA ASP A 190 -1.04 -11.52 6.37
C ASP A 190 -2.47 -11.00 6.50
N PHE A 191 -3.31 -11.74 7.23
CA PHE A 191 -4.71 -11.42 7.48
C PHE A 191 -4.85 -10.30 8.52
N LYS A 192 -4.17 -9.18 8.25
CA LYS A 192 -4.29 -7.91 8.97
C LYS A 192 -4.55 -6.82 7.95
N GLN A 193 -5.60 -6.05 8.19
CA GLN A 193 -6.06 -4.98 7.30
C GLN A 193 -4.94 -4.00 6.94
N GLU A 194 -4.19 -3.56 7.93
CA GLU A 194 -3.07 -2.62 7.79
C GLU A 194 -1.90 -3.15 6.93
N ILE A 195 -1.70 -4.47 6.86
CA ILE A 195 -0.68 -5.11 6.01
C ILE A 195 -1.18 -5.16 4.55
N ILE A 196 -2.45 -5.48 4.34
CA ILE A 196 -3.07 -5.51 3.01
C ILE A 196 -3.11 -4.11 2.40
N LEU A 197 -3.54 -3.11 3.18
CA LEU A 197 -3.56 -1.71 2.74
C LEU A 197 -2.15 -1.22 2.40
N LEU A 198 -1.14 -1.56 3.21
CA LEU A 198 0.26 -1.22 2.90
C LEU A 198 0.73 -1.88 1.59
N ALA A 199 0.36 -3.14 1.32
CA ALA A 199 0.72 -3.81 0.07
C ALA A 199 0.13 -3.09 -1.16
N ILE A 200 -1.14 -2.70 -1.10
CA ILE A 200 -1.84 -1.97 -2.17
C ILE A 200 -1.22 -0.58 -2.38
N VAL A 201 -1.03 0.18 -1.30
CA VAL A 201 -0.41 1.52 -1.33
C VAL A 201 1.01 1.44 -1.89
N LYS A 202 1.77 0.40 -1.51
CA LYS A 202 3.13 0.19 -2.00
C LYS A 202 3.19 -0.05 -3.51
N ILE A 203 2.26 -0.81 -4.08
CA ILE A 203 2.17 -0.99 -5.54
C ILE A 203 1.92 0.38 -6.19
N GLY A 204 0.94 1.14 -5.71
CA GLY A 204 0.62 2.47 -6.24
C GLY A 204 1.77 3.47 -6.17
N LEU A 205 2.45 3.57 -5.02
CA LEU A 205 3.56 4.52 -4.84
C LEU A 205 4.78 4.15 -5.66
N LYS A 206 5.13 2.86 -5.77
CA LYS A 206 6.19 2.41 -6.67
C LYS A 206 5.87 2.74 -8.12
N SER A 207 4.63 2.55 -8.56
CA SER A 207 4.21 2.99 -9.89
C SER A 207 4.33 4.51 -10.06
N MET A 208 3.96 5.29 -9.05
CA MET A 208 4.08 6.75 -9.07
C MET A 208 5.54 7.23 -9.17
N VAL A 209 6.49 6.53 -8.53
CA VAL A 209 7.94 6.72 -8.70
C VAL A 209 8.30 6.55 -10.18
N GLU A 210 7.91 5.42 -10.78
CA GLU A 210 8.27 5.14 -12.18
C GLU A 210 7.63 6.13 -13.16
N PHE A 211 6.36 6.51 -12.99
CA PHE A 211 5.73 7.54 -13.82
C PHE A 211 6.47 8.87 -13.72
N SER A 212 6.87 9.25 -12.51
CA SER A 212 7.62 10.51 -12.29
C SER A 212 9.00 10.49 -12.96
N ARG A 213 9.67 9.33 -13.05
CA ARG A 213 10.97 9.21 -13.74
C ARG A 213 10.90 9.42 -15.25
N LEU A 214 9.71 9.34 -15.84
CA LEU A 214 9.51 9.43 -17.30
C LEU A 214 9.05 10.82 -17.77
N LEU A 215 8.88 11.78 -16.85
CA LEU A 215 8.39 13.12 -17.14
C LEU A 215 9.41 14.18 -16.73
N LEU A 216 9.33 15.35 -17.34
CA LEU A 216 10.13 16.52 -16.95
C LEU A 216 9.28 17.51 -16.16
N PHE A 217 9.88 18.17 -15.17
CA PHE A 217 9.16 19.07 -14.26
C PHE A 217 9.73 20.48 -14.28
N SER A 218 8.85 21.48 -14.25
CA SER A 218 9.23 22.84 -13.86
C SER A 218 9.44 22.93 -12.33
N CYS A 219 10.00 24.05 -11.85
CA CYS A 219 10.09 24.33 -10.40
C CYS A 219 8.70 24.24 -9.73
N ASN A 220 7.68 24.85 -10.33
CA ASN A 220 6.31 24.81 -9.81
C ASN A 220 5.74 23.38 -9.82
N GLY A 221 6.04 22.60 -10.86
CA GLY A 221 5.62 21.20 -10.95
C GLY A 221 6.22 20.34 -9.84
N LEU A 222 7.51 20.53 -9.54
CA LEU A 222 8.18 19.91 -8.40
C LEU A 222 7.50 20.30 -7.08
N GLN A 223 7.23 21.59 -6.87
CA GLN A 223 6.62 22.08 -5.64
C GLN A 223 5.17 21.58 -5.46
N GLN A 224 4.39 21.47 -6.52
CA GLN A 224 3.06 20.86 -6.47
C GLN A 224 3.15 19.38 -6.10
N MET A 225 4.08 18.62 -6.70
CA MET A 225 4.28 17.22 -6.34
C MET A 225 4.74 17.05 -4.89
N GLN A 226 5.55 17.97 -4.36
CA GLN A 226 5.89 17.99 -2.93
C GLN A 226 4.65 18.17 -2.04
N VAL A 227 3.77 19.11 -2.36
CA VAL A 227 2.52 19.34 -1.62
C VAL A 227 1.64 18.10 -1.64
N ASP A 228 1.48 17.49 -2.81
CA ASP A 228 0.68 16.28 -2.98
C ASP A 228 1.24 15.10 -2.17
N CYS A 229 2.56 14.90 -2.23
CA CYS A 229 3.26 13.86 -1.48
C CYS A 229 3.16 14.08 0.04
N LEU A 230 3.26 15.34 0.50
CA LEU A 230 3.06 15.68 1.91
C LEU A 230 1.64 15.34 2.36
N TYR A 231 0.64 15.67 1.55
CA TYR A 231 -0.75 15.33 1.86
C TYR A 231 -0.99 13.81 1.91
N LEU A 232 -0.39 13.05 0.98
CA LEU A 232 -0.41 11.59 1.04
C LEU A 232 0.20 11.07 2.36
N LYS A 233 1.35 11.60 2.80
CA LYS A 233 1.94 11.22 4.11
C LYS A 233 0.97 11.48 5.25
N GLN A 234 0.39 12.68 5.31
CA GLN A 234 -0.53 13.10 6.38
C GLN A 234 -1.82 12.27 6.44
N LYS A 235 -2.28 11.70 5.33
CA LYS A 235 -3.55 10.96 5.28
C LYS A 235 -3.41 9.45 5.22
N LEU A 236 -2.32 8.92 4.64
CA LEU A 236 -2.15 7.47 4.48
C LEU A 236 -1.59 6.76 5.73
N TRP A 237 -0.87 7.46 6.61
CA TRP A 237 -0.23 6.85 7.79
C TRP A 237 -1.21 6.11 8.70
N GLN A 238 -2.45 6.58 8.80
CA GLN A 238 -3.50 5.96 9.62
C GLN A 238 -3.98 4.59 9.10
N TYR A 239 -3.72 4.27 7.83
CA TYR A 239 -4.17 3.03 7.18
C TYR A 239 -3.10 1.94 7.12
N VAL A 240 -1.84 2.29 7.33
CA VAL A 240 -0.71 1.37 7.18
C VAL A 240 -0.09 1.00 8.53
N HIS A 241 0.48 -0.21 8.61
CA HIS A 241 1.17 -0.66 9.80
C HIS A 241 2.52 0.05 9.98
N ASP A 242 3.28 0.18 8.89
CA ASP A 242 4.65 0.71 8.88
C ASP A 242 4.71 2.07 8.16
N GLU A 243 4.81 3.14 8.96
CA GLU A 243 4.93 4.51 8.48
C GLU A 243 6.29 4.80 7.84
N HIS A 244 7.35 4.06 8.21
CA HIS A 244 8.68 4.26 7.62
C HIS A 244 8.70 3.82 6.16
N ILE A 245 8.09 2.66 5.85
CA ILE A 245 7.95 2.19 4.47
C ILE A 245 7.14 3.18 3.64
N LEU A 246 6.01 3.65 4.18
CA LEU A 246 5.18 4.66 3.52
C LEU A 246 5.97 5.95 3.22
N ASN A 247 6.62 6.50 4.24
CA ASN A 247 7.37 7.75 4.13
C ASN A 247 8.53 7.61 3.13
N SER A 248 9.27 6.51 3.19
CA SER A 248 10.38 6.22 2.28
C SER A 248 9.95 6.15 0.82
N LEU A 249 8.84 5.47 0.52
CA LEU A 249 8.32 5.39 -0.86
C LEU A 249 7.85 6.76 -1.36
N ILE A 250 7.20 7.56 -0.52
CA ILE A 250 6.79 8.91 -0.90
C ILE A 250 8.00 9.82 -1.10
N ASP A 251 9.04 9.71 -0.26
CA ASP A 251 10.30 10.42 -0.45
C ASP A 251 11.00 10.03 -1.75
N GLU A 252 10.91 8.76 -2.16
CA GLU A 252 11.42 8.30 -3.45
C GLU A 252 10.68 8.92 -4.64
N VAL A 253 9.37 9.20 -4.51
CA VAL A 253 8.61 9.92 -5.54
C VAL A 253 9.15 11.34 -5.67
N VAL A 254 9.24 12.09 -4.56
CA VAL A 254 9.76 13.47 -4.57
C VAL A 254 11.20 13.50 -5.10
N ALA A 255 12.05 12.56 -4.68
CA ALA A 255 13.42 12.47 -5.16
C ALA A 255 13.49 12.24 -6.68
N SER A 256 12.61 11.38 -7.21
CA SER A 256 12.52 11.14 -8.66
C SER A 256 12.12 12.41 -9.41
N VAL A 257 11.21 13.20 -8.85
CA VAL A 257 10.75 14.48 -9.43
C VAL A 257 11.86 15.54 -9.38
N VAL A 258 12.64 15.59 -8.30
CA VAL A 258 13.80 16.51 -8.16
C VAL A 258 14.83 16.26 -9.26
N ILE A 259 15.15 14.99 -9.55
CA ILE A 259 16.09 14.64 -10.62
C ILE A 259 15.59 15.12 -11.99
N GLN A 260 14.29 14.97 -12.24
CA GLN A 260 13.69 15.32 -13.52
C GLN A 260 13.29 16.81 -13.64
N CYS A 261 13.58 17.61 -12.63
CA CYS A 261 13.26 19.02 -12.62
C CYS A 261 14.34 19.84 -13.33
N THR A 262 13.94 20.78 -14.19
CA THR A 262 14.88 21.65 -14.93
C THR A 262 15.63 22.61 -14.02
N GLU A 263 14.97 23.11 -12.97
CA GLU A 263 15.51 24.04 -11.99
C GLU A 263 14.97 23.68 -10.59
N PRO A 264 15.56 22.68 -9.91
CA PRO A 264 15.01 22.15 -8.68
C PRO A 264 15.12 23.18 -7.54
N ARG A 265 13.96 23.67 -7.08
CA ARG A 265 13.83 24.45 -5.84
C ARG A 265 12.63 23.95 -5.05
N LEU A 266 12.92 23.37 -3.89
CA LEU A 266 11.89 22.85 -2.99
C LEU A 266 11.08 23.98 -2.35
N LEU A 267 9.81 23.69 -2.10
CA LEU A 267 8.92 24.54 -1.32
C LEU A 267 9.30 24.43 0.16
N GLU A 268 9.26 25.55 0.87
CA GLU A 268 9.46 25.58 2.31
C GLU A 268 8.42 24.70 3.03
N PRO A 269 8.83 23.84 4.00
CA PRO A 269 7.91 22.92 4.65
C PRO A 269 6.71 23.60 5.32
N SER A 270 6.88 24.81 5.85
CA SER A 270 5.79 25.59 6.46
C SER A 270 4.72 26.00 5.45
N VAL A 271 5.12 26.37 4.23
CA VAL A 271 4.20 26.74 3.14
C VAL A 271 3.46 25.50 2.64
N ALA A 272 4.17 24.38 2.46
CA ALA A 272 3.56 23.13 2.03
C ALA A 272 2.50 22.64 3.04
N ASN A 273 2.79 22.71 4.34
CA ASN A 273 1.82 22.36 5.39
C ASN A 273 0.59 23.27 5.36
N LEU A 274 0.77 24.58 5.21
CA LEU A 274 -0.35 25.53 5.12
C LEU A 274 -1.27 25.23 3.92
N ILE A 275 -0.71 24.83 2.77
CA ILE A 275 -1.50 24.43 1.60
C ILE A 275 -2.31 23.15 1.87
N CYS A 276 -1.70 22.17 2.55
CA CYS A 276 -2.38 20.94 2.93
C CYS A 276 -3.54 21.22 3.91
N GLU A 277 -3.31 22.04 4.95
CA GLU A 277 -4.34 22.43 5.92
C GLU A 277 -5.52 23.15 5.26
N LYS A 278 -5.25 24.08 4.33
CA LYS A 278 -6.31 24.77 3.57
C LYS A 278 -7.12 23.82 2.68
N SER A 279 -6.54 22.69 2.29
CA SER A 279 -7.19 21.73 1.40
C SER A 279 -8.14 20.78 2.14
N ASP A 280 -8.11 20.78 3.48
CA ASP A 280 -9.01 20.03 4.37
C ASP A 280 -10.30 20.82 4.72
N ILE A 281 -10.34 22.13 4.42
CA ILE A 281 -11.48 23.04 4.64
C ILE A 281 -12.36 23.06 3.39
#